data_AF-A0A9N9PEB8-F1
#
_entry.id   AF-A0A9N9PEB8-F1
#
_cell.length_a   1.000
_cell.length_b   1.000
_cell.length_c   1.000
_cell.angle_alpha   90.00
_cell.angle_beta   90.00
_cell.angle_gamma   90.00
#
_symmetry.space_group_name_H-M   'P 1'
#
loop_
_entity.id
_entity.type
_entity.pdbx_description
1 polymer ?
#
loop_
_entity_poly.entity_id
_entity_poly.type
_entity_poly.pdbx_seq_one_letter_code
_entity_poly.pdbx_strand_id
1 'polypeptide(L)'
;MEDNSTSEIPNDSDPEAHTSNSQKKRGRPKNMLWDNHFKEINPHGDGHKGWECLYCKGQNSRATDLNMNTHLALNCKKVPVNIKQELLRNFPVPNQKRKTKTELDIITSAQPRIDSKFQVISKLDAGQEELCHKALTRFFVCCGIPFWIVEHPFFLDFCKNLCASYKPPDRKTLSNDWLSFETARITVTMEKELQNENNLTL
;
A
#
# COMPACT_ATOMS: atom_id res chain seq x y z
N MET A 1 73.07 55.65 2.66
CA MET A 1 73.60 55.83 1.29
C MET A 1 72.71 55.02 0.38
N GLU A 2 71.91 55.74 -0.41
CA GLU A 2 71.44 55.43 -1.77
C GLU A 2 70.69 54.11 -2.05
N ASP A 3 69.37 54.26 -2.18
CA ASP A 3 68.45 53.83 -3.26
C ASP A 3 68.90 52.74 -4.26
N ASN A 4 68.01 51.76 -4.57
CA ASN A 4 67.32 51.70 -5.88
C ASN A 4 66.26 50.56 -6.01
N SER A 5 65.00 50.97 -6.24
CA SER A 5 63.92 50.47 -7.13
C SER A 5 63.61 48.98 -7.41
N THR A 6 62.39 48.59 -7.01
CA THR A 6 61.23 48.08 -7.79
C THR A 6 61.39 47.09 -8.97
N SER A 7 60.72 45.94 -8.88
CA SER A 7 59.61 45.55 -9.80
C SER A 7 58.89 44.25 -9.39
N GLU A 8 57.56 44.32 -9.39
CA GLU A 8 56.58 43.23 -9.31
C GLU A 8 56.62 42.39 -10.62
N ILE A 9 56.23 41.11 -10.65
CA ILE A 9 54.86 40.62 -10.89
C ILE A 9 54.79 39.10 -10.57
N PRO A 10 53.61 38.56 -10.17
CA PRO A 10 53.44 37.24 -9.56
C PRO A 10 53.13 36.14 -10.61
N ASN A 11 53.47 34.89 -10.28
CA ASN A 11 52.91 33.72 -10.97
C ASN A 11 52.26 32.79 -9.95
N ASP A 12 50.95 32.70 -10.08
CA ASP A 12 50.03 31.83 -9.36
C ASP A 12 50.27 30.37 -9.77
N SER A 13 50.28 29.45 -8.81
CA SER A 13 50.39 28.01 -9.06
C SER A 13 49.58 27.28 -7.99
N ASP A 14 48.38 26.88 -8.40
CA ASP A 14 47.47 25.97 -7.70
C ASP A 14 48.18 24.71 -7.15
N PRO A 15 47.87 24.27 -5.92
CA PRO A 15 48.16 22.91 -5.48
C PRO A 15 47.02 21.95 -5.85
N GLU A 16 47.37 20.89 -6.57
CA GLU A 16 46.51 19.77 -6.96
C GLU A 16 45.72 19.17 -5.77
N ALA A 17 44.39 19.16 -5.93
CA ALA A 17 43.46 18.51 -5.03
C ALA A 17 43.44 16.99 -5.26
N HIS A 18 43.94 16.22 -4.29
CA HIS A 18 43.67 14.79 -4.21
C HIS A 18 42.20 14.55 -3.82
N THR A 19 41.37 14.27 -4.81
CA THR A 19 39.97 13.87 -4.65
C THR A 19 39.88 12.40 -4.23
N SER A 20 39.61 12.13 -2.94
CA SER A 20 39.16 10.81 -2.51
C SER A 20 37.67 10.68 -2.82
N ASN A 21 37.40 9.92 -3.88
CA ASN A 21 36.08 9.67 -4.43
C ASN A 21 35.25 8.76 -3.51
N SER A 22 34.49 9.32 -2.57
CA SER A 22 33.53 8.55 -1.78
C SER A 22 32.29 8.26 -2.63
N GLN A 23 32.22 7.04 -3.18
CA GLN A 23 31.06 6.53 -3.91
C GLN A 23 29.77 6.70 -3.08
N LYS A 24 28.86 7.56 -3.55
CA LYS A 24 27.55 7.78 -2.93
C LYS A 24 26.73 6.49 -3.01
N LYS A 25 26.46 5.89 -1.84
CA LYS A 25 25.58 4.71 -1.72
C LYS A 25 24.21 5.05 -2.34
N ARG A 26 23.87 4.35 -3.41
CA ARG A 26 22.55 4.41 -4.07
C ARG A 26 21.51 3.75 -3.17
N GLY A 27 20.90 4.55 -2.30
CA GLY A 27 19.77 4.15 -1.45
C GLY A 27 18.89 5.36 -1.15
N ARG A 28 17.60 5.12 -0.88
CA ARG A 28 16.69 6.18 -0.42
C ARG A 28 17.28 6.81 0.85
N PRO A 29 17.42 8.15 0.92
CA PRO A 29 17.97 8.81 2.09
C PRO A 29 17.13 8.46 3.32
N LYS A 30 17.78 8.23 4.47
CA LYS A 30 17.08 8.02 5.74
C LYS A 30 16.23 9.25 6.02
N ASN A 31 14.96 9.05 6.38
CA ASN A 31 14.06 10.12 6.78
C ASN A 31 14.50 10.65 8.16
N MET A 32 14.35 11.95 8.46
CA MET A 32 14.78 12.57 9.73
C MET A 32 14.21 11.87 10.98
N LEU A 33 13.08 11.18 10.83
CA LEU A 33 12.45 10.38 11.88
C LEU A 33 13.31 9.18 12.35
N TRP A 34 14.18 8.66 11.48
CA TRP A 34 15.05 7.53 11.80
C TRP A 34 16.12 7.90 12.81
N ASP A 35 16.80 9.03 12.61
CA ASP A 35 17.97 9.38 13.39
C ASP A 35 17.61 9.89 14.79
N ASN A 36 16.42 10.46 14.97
CA ASN A 36 16.01 11.07 16.24
C ASN A 36 15.25 10.14 17.20
N HIS A 37 14.66 9.06 16.69
CA HIS A 37 13.72 8.23 17.47
C HIS A 37 14.10 6.75 17.52
N PHE A 38 15.08 6.35 16.72
CA PHE A 38 15.46 4.95 16.57
C PHE A 38 16.98 4.75 16.53
N LYS A 39 17.41 3.58 16.98
CA LYS A 39 18.77 3.07 16.85
C LYS A 39 18.77 1.93 15.85
N GLU A 40 19.72 1.92 14.91
CA GLU A 40 19.86 0.83 13.93
C GLU A 40 20.37 -0.44 14.63
N ILE A 41 19.76 -1.59 14.33
CA ILE A 41 20.20 -2.91 14.80
C ILE A 41 20.45 -3.83 13.60
N ASN A 42 21.40 -4.76 13.77
CA ASN A 42 21.80 -5.77 12.77
C ASN A 42 22.19 -5.20 11.38
N PRO A 43 23.20 -4.32 11.30
CA PRO A 43 23.66 -3.75 10.04
C PRO A 43 24.30 -4.77 9.06
N HIS A 44 24.57 -6.00 9.53
CA HIS A 44 25.30 -7.03 8.78
C HIS A 44 24.47 -8.26 8.39
N GLY A 45 23.14 -8.24 8.62
CA GLY A 45 22.23 -9.29 8.16
C GLY A 45 21.52 -8.91 6.86
N ASP A 46 21.48 -9.84 5.92
CA ASP A 46 20.50 -10.04 4.83
C ASP A 46 20.18 -8.83 3.90
N GLY A 47 20.95 -7.73 3.99
CA GLY A 47 20.71 -6.50 3.23
C GLY A 47 19.62 -5.58 3.80
N HIS A 48 18.92 -5.99 4.86
CA HIS A 48 17.90 -5.17 5.53
C HIS A 48 18.30 -4.81 6.95
N LYS A 49 18.23 -3.52 7.27
CA LYS A 49 18.55 -2.98 8.60
C LYS A 49 17.33 -3.12 9.50
N GLY A 50 17.54 -3.48 10.77
CA GLY A 50 16.52 -3.42 11.81
C GLY A 50 16.56 -2.09 12.57
N TRP A 51 15.60 -1.89 13.47
CA TRP A 51 15.57 -0.75 14.39
C TRP A 51 15.25 -1.16 15.84
N GLU A 52 15.71 -0.34 16.77
CA GLU A 52 15.33 -0.29 18.18
C GLU A 52 14.77 1.10 18.50
N CYS A 53 13.60 1.17 19.13
CA CYS A 53 13.00 2.42 19.56
C CYS A 53 13.74 3.01 20.77
N LEU A 54 14.13 4.28 20.69
CA LEU A 54 14.86 4.94 21.77
C LEU A 54 14.04 5.09 23.06
N TYR A 55 12.71 5.17 22.96
CA TYR A 55 11.78 5.39 24.08
C TYR A 55 11.41 4.10 24.83
N CYS A 56 10.97 3.07 24.10
CA CYS A 56 10.48 1.83 24.72
C CYS A 56 11.37 0.61 24.54
N LYS A 57 12.49 0.75 23.81
CA LYS A 57 13.41 -0.35 23.48
C LYS A 57 12.74 -1.49 22.70
N GLY A 58 11.60 -1.24 22.07
CA GLY A 58 10.97 -2.17 21.14
C GLY A 58 11.81 -2.30 19.88
N GLN A 59 11.88 -3.49 19.30
CA GLN A 59 12.76 -3.78 18.16
C GLN A 59 12.00 -4.38 16.99
N ASN A 60 12.52 -4.21 15.78
CA ASN A 60 12.04 -4.88 14.58
C ASN A 60 13.24 -5.25 13.69
N SER A 61 13.21 -6.47 13.14
CA SER A 61 14.26 -6.97 12.24
C SER A 61 14.28 -6.25 10.89
N ARG A 62 13.17 -5.64 10.47
CA ARG A 62 13.07 -4.90 9.20
C ARG A 62 12.59 -3.49 9.44
N ALA A 63 13.38 -2.54 8.98
CA ALA A 63 13.08 -1.13 9.15
C ALA A 63 12.40 -0.55 7.90
N THR A 64 11.17 -0.05 8.08
CA THR A 64 10.39 0.62 7.04
C THR A 64 9.76 1.89 7.62
N ASP A 65 9.61 2.93 6.80
CA ASP A 65 8.96 4.18 7.24
C ASP A 65 7.58 3.92 7.86
N LEU A 66 6.79 3.01 7.27
CA LEU A 66 5.46 2.66 7.78
C LEU A 66 5.53 2.02 9.17
N ASN A 67 6.38 1.02 9.38
CA ASN A 67 6.41 0.32 10.67
C ASN A 67 7.01 1.17 11.79
N MET A 68 7.97 2.04 11.48
CA MET A 68 8.56 2.99 12.42
C MET A 68 7.57 4.08 12.80
N ASN A 69 6.90 4.68 11.81
CA ASN A 69 5.86 5.69 12.07
C ASN A 69 4.68 5.10 12.85
N THR A 70 4.21 3.90 12.47
CA THR A 70 3.14 3.19 13.19
C THR A 70 3.54 2.91 14.63
N HIS A 71 4.79 2.48 14.87
CA HIS A 71 5.28 2.24 16.21
C HIS A 71 5.26 3.52 17.05
N LEU A 72 5.85 4.62 16.59
CA LEU A 72 5.88 5.87 17.36
C LEU A 72 4.48 6.44 17.58
N ALA A 73 3.64 6.48 16.54
CA ALA A 73 2.34 7.13 16.58
C ALA A 73 1.31 6.35 17.40
N LEU A 74 1.27 5.02 17.26
CA LEU A 74 0.17 4.19 17.80
C LEU A 74 0.63 3.23 18.91
N ASN A 75 1.78 2.57 18.75
CA ASN A 75 2.11 1.42 19.61
C ASN A 75 3.00 1.78 20.80
N CYS A 76 3.85 2.80 20.68
CA CYS A 76 4.85 3.12 21.69
C CYS A 76 4.25 3.94 22.83
N LYS A 77 4.13 3.35 24.02
CA LYS A 77 3.57 4.03 25.20
C LYS A 77 4.47 5.14 25.76
N LYS A 78 5.79 5.04 25.55
CA LYS A 78 6.80 5.94 26.15
C LYS A 78 7.19 7.13 25.27
N VAL A 79 6.66 7.24 24.05
CA VAL A 79 6.90 8.39 23.16
C VAL A 79 6.14 9.62 23.68
N PRO A 80 6.80 10.79 23.77
CA PRO A 80 6.17 12.06 24.09
C PRO A 80 4.96 12.37 23.20
N VAL A 81 3.91 12.95 23.80
CA VAL A 81 2.63 13.20 23.12
C VAL A 81 2.76 14.12 21.91
N ASN A 82 3.65 15.12 21.97
CA ASN A 82 3.92 16.04 20.87
C ASN A 82 4.42 15.30 19.60
N ILE A 83 5.34 14.36 19.76
CA ILE A 83 5.88 13.55 18.66
C ILE A 83 4.78 12.65 18.08
N LYS A 84 3.95 12.04 18.93
CA LYS A 84 2.79 11.25 18.46
C LYS A 84 1.83 12.09 17.63
N GLN A 85 1.47 13.27 18.13
CA GLN A 85 0.53 14.16 17.45
C GLN A 85 1.07 14.67 16.11
N GLU A 86 2.36 15.01 16.04
CA GLU A 86 3.01 15.42 14.80
C GLU A 86 2.99 14.30 13.75
N LEU A 87 3.33 13.07 14.16
CA LEU A 87 3.30 11.90 13.28
C LEU A 87 1.89 11.52 12.83
N LEU A 88 0.89 11.66 13.70
CA LEU A 88 -0.52 11.42 13.34
C LEU A 88 -1.05 12.46 12.34
N ARG A 89 -0.63 13.73 12.46
CA ARG A 89 -0.98 14.78 11.49
C ARG A 89 -0.33 14.54 10.13
N ASN A 90 0.88 14.02 10.12
CA ASN A 90 1.67 13.74 8.91
C ASN A 90 1.46 12.32 8.36
N PHE A 91 0.61 11.51 8.99
CA PHE A 91 0.34 10.16 8.51
C PHE A 91 -0.33 10.24 7.14
N PRO A 92 0.13 9.49 6.13
CA PRO A 92 -0.41 9.58 4.79
C PRO A 92 -1.90 9.21 4.80
N VAL A 93 -2.78 10.22 4.73
CA VAL A 93 -4.20 10.06 4.46
C VAL A 93 -4.33 9.74 2.96
N PRO A 94 -4.87 8.57 2.56
CA PRO A 94 -4.94 8.18 1.14
C PRO A 94 -5.74 9.14 0.24
N ASN A 95 -6.51 10.07 0.81
CA ASN A 95 -7.46 10.91 0.08
C ASN A 95 -7.01 12.34 -0.22
N GLN A 96 -5.75 12.71 0.08
CA GLN A 96 -5.23 13.92 -0.56
C GLN A 96 -4.91 13.56 -2.01
N LYS A 97 -5.85 13.93 -2.91
CA LYS A 97 -5.66 13.98 -4.35
C LYS A 97 -4.20 14.35 -4.60
N ARG A 98 -3.35 13.37 -4.96
CA ARG A 98 -2.10 13.69 -5.61
C ARG A 98 -2.54 14.59 -6.76
N LYS A 99 -2.01 15.81 -6.84
CA LYS A 99 -2.17 16.63 -8.04
C LYS A 99 -1.54 15.84 -9.18
N THR A 100 -2.28 14.91 -9.74
CA THR A 100 -1.97 14.34 -11.05
C THR A 100 -2.07 15.52 -11.97
N LYS A 101 -0.96 15.80 -12.66
CA LYS A 101 -0.90 16.80 -13.71
C LYS A 101 -2.16 16.69 -14.55
N THR A 102 -2.79 17.84 -14.80
CA THR A 102 -3.97 17.94 -15.66
C THR A 102 -3.70 17.26 -16.99
N GLU A 103 -4.75 16.69 -17.57
CA GLU A 103 -4.77 15.92 -18.82
C GLU A 103 -4.00 16.58 -19.98
N LEU A 104 -3.90 17.92 -19.96
CA LEU A 104 -3.16 18.72 -20.92
C LEU A 104 -1.63 18.50 -20.90
N ASP A 105 -1.04 18.14 -19.75
CA ASP A 105 0.42 17.91 -19.63
C ASP A 105 0.86 16.53 -20.13
N ILE A 106 -0.08 15.62 -20.38
CA ILE A 106 0.21 14.21 -20.71
C ILE A 106 0.27 14.00 -22.23
N ILE A 107 -0.37 14.88 -23.01
CA ILE A 107 -0.41 14.81 -24.48
C ILE A 107 1.00 14.94 -25.09
N THR A 108 1.96 15.53 -24.38
CA THR A 108 3.33 15.74 -24.89
C THR A 108 4.26 14.54 -24.74
N SER A 109 3.88 13.47 -24.03
CA SER A 109 4.73 12.26 -23.92
C SER A 109 4.21 11.15 -24.82
N ALA A 110 4.92 10.88 -25.91
CA ALA A 110 4.65 9.83 -26.90
C ALA A 110 4.86 8.39 -26.37
N GLN A 111 4.23 8.04 -25.24
CA GLN A 111 4.12 6.66 -24.78
C GLN A 111 2.66 6.20 -24.90
N PRO A 112 2.36 5.09 -25.60
CA PRO A 112 1.03 4.51 -25.58
C PRO A 112 0.69 4.05 -24.15
N ARG A 113 -0.43 4.56 -23.63
CA ARG A 113 -0.95 4.15 -22.31
C ARG A 113 -1.43 2.71 -22.40
N ILE A 114 -1.03 1.89 -21.42
CA ILE A 114 -1.65 0.58 -21.17
C ILE A 114 -2.98 0.85 -20.44
N ASP A 115 -3.99 1.25 -21.19
CA ASP A 115 -5.36 1.49 -20.72
C ASP A 115 -6.16 0.18 -20.58
N SER A 116 -5.66 -0.94 -21.11
CA SER A 116 -6.34 -2.25 -21.12
C SER A 116 -6.63 -2.85 -19.73
N LYS A 117 -6.13 -2.26 -18.65
CA LYS A 117 -6.37 -2.72 -17.27
C LYS A 117 -7.01 -1.69 -16.34
N PHE A 118 -7.17 -0.45 -16.80
CA PHE A 118 -8.17 0.39 -16.17
C PHE A 118 -9.49 -0.14 -16.70
N GLN A 119 -10.26 -0.80 -15.84
CA GLN A 119 -11.66 -1.06 -16.14
C GLN A 119 -12.25 0.27 -16.55
N VAL A 120 -12.36 0.45 -17.86
CA VAL A 120 -13.26 1.41 -18.47
C VAL A 120 -14.57 1.24 -17.72
N ILE A 121 -15.30 2.32 -17.54
CA ILE A 121 -16.66 2.36 -17.02
C ILE A 121 -17.61 1.65 -18.02
N SER A 122 -17.14 0.59 -18.67
CA SER A 122 -17.86 -0.36 -19.48
C SER A 122 -18.60 -1.29 -18.52
N LYS A 123 -19.90 -1.45 -18.80
CA LYS A 123 -20.83 -2.30 -18.06
C LYS A 123 -20.20 -3.64 -17.68
N LEU A 124 -20.51 -4.10 -16.48
CA LEU A 124 -20.08 -5.42 -16.01
C LEU A 124 -20.64 -6.48 -16.98
N ASP A 125 -19.78 -7.36 -17.47
CA ASP A 125 -20.21 -8.51 -18.25
C ASP A 125 -21.09 -9.43 -17.38
N ALA A 126 -22.13 -10.03 -17.97
CA ALA A 126 -23.09 -10.85 -17.23
C ALA A 126 -22.42 -12.04 -16.51
N GLY A 127 -21.38 -12.62 -17.11
CA GLY A 127 -20.61 -13.69 -16.48
C GLY A 127 -19.81 -13.20 -15.27
N GLN A 128 -19.21 -12.01 -15.34
CA GLN A 128 -18.51 -11.40 -14.21
C GLN A 128 -19.47 -11.03 -13.08
N GLU A 129 -20.65 -10.51 -13.41
CA GLU A 129 -21.71 -10.20 -12.44
C GLU A 129 -22.15 -11.45 -11.69
N GLU A 130 -22.40 -12.55 -12.41
CA GLU A 130 -22.77 -13.83 -11.80
C GLU A 130 -21.66 -14.37 -10.86
N LEU A 131 -20.39 -14.24 -11.24
CA LEU A 131 -19.27 -14.62 -10.39
C LEU A 131 -19.21 -13.75 -9.12
N CYS A 132 -19.44 -12.44 -9.24
CA CYS A 132 -19.55 -11.54 -8.09
C CYS A 132 -20.70 -11.96 -7.17
N HIS A 133 -21.87 -12.32 -7.72
CA HIS A 133 -23.02 -12.77 -6.94
C HIS A 133 -22.69 -14.02 -6.13
N LYS A 134 -22.10 -15.03 -6.78
CA LYS A 134 -21.68 -16.28 -6.11
C LYS A 134 -20.65 -16.02 -5.02
N ALA A 135 -19.62 -15.22 -5.30
CA ALA A 135 -18.61 -14.87 -4.33
C ALA A 135 -19.20 -14.12 -3.13
N LEU A 136 -20.12 -13.19 -3.38
CA LEU A 136 -20.81 -12.43 -2.34
C LEU A 136 -21.68 -13.33 -1.46
N THR A 137 -22.51 -14.19 -2.06
CA THR A 137 -23.35 -15.15 -1.32
C THR A 137 -22.51 -16.04 -0.43
N ARG A 138 -21.43 -16.62 -0.95
CA ARG A 138 -20.51 -17.47 -0.18
C ARG A 138 -19.85 -16.71 0.96
N PHE A 139 -19.42 -15.47 0.72
CA PHE A 139 -18.83 -14.64 1.77
C PHE A 139 -19.82 -14.41 2.93
N PHE A 140 -21.07 -14.07 2.62
CA PHE A 140 -22.07 -13.84 3.66
C PHE A 140 -22.41 -15.11 4.44
N VAL A 141 -22.61 -16.22 3.75
CA VAL A 141 -23.01 -17.50 4.38
C VAL A 141 -21.86 -18.12 5.16
N CYS A 142 -20.70 -18.30 4.52
CA CYS A 142 -19.57 -19.03 5.11
C CYS A 142 -18.92 -18.25 6.26
N CYS A 143 -18.98 -16.91 6.24
CA CYS A 143 -18.47 -16.08 7.33
C CYS A 143 -19.55 -15.70 8.35
N GLY A 144 -20.80 -16.16 8.19
CA GLY A 144 -21.90 -15.85 9.11
C GLY A 144 -22.23 -14.36 9.19
N ILE A 145 -22.08 -13.63 8.09
CA ILE A 145 -22.32 -12.18 8.05
C ILE A 145 -23.83 -11.95 7.97
N PRO A 146 -24.39 -11.12 8.86
CA PRO A 146 -25.81 -10.84 8.79
C PRO A 146 -26.20 -10.13 7.49
N PHE A 147 -27.29 -10.58 6.86
CA PHE A 147 -27.67 -10.11 5.52
C PHE A 147 -28.00 -8.61 5.44
N TRP A 148 -28.37 -7.94 6.54
CA TRP A 148 -28.61 -6.48 6.52
C TRP A 148 -27.33 -5.67 6.20
N ILE A 149 -26.15 -6.27 6.35
CA ILE A 149 -24.87 -5.61 6.05
C ILE A 149 -24.74 -5.31 4.55
N VAL A 150 -25.39 -6.07 3.66
CA VAL A 150 -25.30 -5.84 2.21
C VAL A 150 -25.87 -4.48 1.77
N GLU A 151 -26.82 -3.95 2.55
CA GLU A 151 -27.42 -2.62 2.33
C GLU A 151 -26.73 -1.51 3.13
N HIS A 152 -25.75 -1.86 3.98
CA HIS A 152 -25.12 -0.89 4.85
C HIS A 152 -24.29 0.12 4.03
N PRO A 153 -24.35 1.44 4.32
CA PRO A 153 -23.66 2.46 3.52
C PRO A 153 -22.16 2.21 3.34
N PHE A 154 -21.46 1.74 4.39
CA PHE A 154 -20.04 1.40 4.30
C PHE A 154 -19.75 0.19 3.40
N PHE A 155 -20.67 -0.78 3.34
CA PHE A 155 -20.53 -1.93 2.47
C PHE A 155 -20.79 -1.54 1.01
N LEU A 156 -21.81 -0.73 0.76
CA LEU A 156 -22.10 -0.19 -0.57
C LEU A 156 -20.94 0.69 -1.08
N ASP A 157 -20.35 1.51 -0.21
CA ASP A 157 -19.16 2.30 -0.54
C ASP A 157 -17.97 1.40 -0.88
N PHE A 158 -17.70 0.38 -0.07
CA PHE A 158 -16.68 -0.63 -0.37
C PHE A 158 -16.89 -1.27 -1.75
N CYS A 159 -18.11 -1.73 -2.07
CA CYS A 159 -18.41 -2.32 -3.37
C CYS A 159 -18.20 -1.34 -4.53
N LYS A 160 -18.63 -0.08 -4.39
CA LYS A 160 -18.44 0.96 -5.41
C LYS A 160 -16.97 1.29 -5.66
N ASN A 161 -16.15 1.28 -4.62
CA ASN A 161 -14.71 1.51 -4.73
C ASN A 161 -13.99 0.32 -5.41
N LEU A 162 -14.53 -0.90 -5.31
CA LEU A 162 -14.02 -2.05 -6.05
C LEU A 162 -14.50 -2.07 -7.51
N CYS A 163 -15.79 -1.85 -7.73
CA CYS A 163 -16.40 -1.82 -9.05
C CYS A 163 -17.58 -0.84 -9.05
N ALA A 164 -17.41 0.32 -9.71
CA ALA A 164 -18.44 1.36 -9.74
C ALA A 164 -19.73 0.92 -10.45
N SER A 165 -19.65 -0.06 -11.36
CA SER A 165 -20.80 -0.57 -12.11
C SER A 165 -21.55 -1.70 -11.40
N TYR A 166 -20.95 -2.33 -10.38
CA TYR A 166 -21.59 -3.43 -9.65
C TYR A 166 -22.63 -2.88 -8.66
N LYS A 167 -23.82 -3.50 -8.67
CA LYS A 167 -24.91 -3.16 -7.75
C LYS A 167 -25.17 -4.35 -6.84
N PRO A 168 -24.76 -4.28 -5.57
CA PRO A 168 -25.11 -5.30 -4.60
C PRO A 168 -26.63 -5.48 -4.50
N PRO A 169 -27.10 -6.70 -4.17
CA PRO A 169 -28.52 -6.97 -4.00
C PRO A 169 -29.04 -6.32 -2.72
N ASP A 170 -30.36 -6.29 -2.58
CA ASP A 170 -30.96 -6.05 -1.28
C ASP A 170 -30.83 -7.31 -0.39
N ARG A 171 -31.09 -7.13 0.90
CA ARG A 171 -31.02 -8.18 1.92
C ARG A 171 -31.92 -9.36 1.55
N LYS A 172 -33.12 -9.10 1.04
CA LYS A 172 -34.12 -10.14 0.76
C LYS A 172 -33.70 -11.00 -0.42
N THR A 173 -33.25 -10.35 -1.49
CA THR A 173 -32.72 -10.99 -2.71
C THR A 173 -31.51 -11.85 -2.36
N LEU A 174 -30.60 -11.34 -1.51
CA LEU A 174 -29.44 -12.12 -1.06
C LEU A 174 -29.85 -13.35 -0.22
N SER A 175 -30.72 -13.15 0.77
CA SER A 175 -31.09 -14.19 1.74
C SER A 175 -32.07 -15.22 1.21
N ASN A 176 -32.97 -14.84 0.32
CA ASN A 176 -33.98 -15.73 -0.24
C ASN A 176 -33.49 -16.27 -1.58
N ASP A 177 -33.31 -15.40 -2.57
CA ASP A 177 -33.15 -15.83 -3.97
C ASP A 177 -31.76 -16.42 -4.21
N TRP A 178 -30.72 -15.65 -3.89
CA TRP A 178 -29.34 -16.05 -4.19
C TRP A 178 -28.89 -17.22 -3.34
N LEU A 179 -29.27 -17.23 -2.06
CA LEU A 179 -28.98 -18.34 -1.16
C LEU A 179 -29.70 -19.62 -1.60
N SER A 180 -31.00 -19.54 -1.90
CA SER A 180 -31.75 -20.73 -2.34
C SER A 180 -31.21 -21.26 -3.67
N PHE A 181 -30.86 -20.37 -4.60
CA PHE A 181 -30.25 -20.74 -5.87
C PHE A 181 -28.88 -21.42 -5.69
N GLU A 182 -28.01 -20.85 -4.85
CA GLU A 182 -26.69 -21.45 -4.55
C GLU A 182 -26.85 -22.81 -3.86
N THR A 183 -27.81 -22.94 -2.94
CA THR A 183 -28.13 -24.19 -2.23
C THR A 183 -28.61 -25.26 -3.21
N ALA A 184 -29.55 -24.91 -4.09
CA ALA A 184 -30.07 -25.82 -5.11
C ALA A 184 -28.95 -26.26 -6.06
N ARG A 185 -28.11 -25.34 -6.51
CA ARG A 185 -26.98 -25.66 -7.40
C ARG A 185 -25.99 -26.62 -6.74
N ILE A 186 -25.59 -26.34 -5.49
CA ILE A 186 -24.67 -27.20 -4.74
C ILE A 186 -25.29 -28.58 -4.55
N THR A 187 -26.58 -28.66 -4.19
CA THR A 187 -27.30 -29.93 -4.03
C THR A 187 -27.25 -30.76 -5.31
N VAL A 188 -27.58 -30.16 -6.47
CA VAL A 188 -27.50 -30.83 -7.78
C VAL A 188 -26.07 -31.25 -8.14
N THR A 189 -25.06 -30.44 -7.80
CA THR A 189 -23.66 -30.80 -8.02
C THR A 189 -23.25 -32.00 -7.16
N MET A 190 -23.60 -31.99 -5.87
CA MET A 190 -23.31 -33.11 -4.96
C MET A 190 -24.00 -34.40 -5.41
N GLU A 191 -25.27 -34.33 -5.83
CA GLU A 191 -25.98 -35.50 -6.36
C GLU A 191 -25.30 -36.08 -7.60
N LYS A 192 -24.84 -35.23 -8.53
CA LYS A 192 -24.10 -35.68 -9.71
C LYS A 192 -22.75 -36.31 -9.36
N GLU A 193 -22.03 -35.72 -8.41
CA GLU A 193 -20.76 -36.28 -7.93
C GLU A 193 -20.97 -37.66 -7.29
N LEU A 194 -21.98 -37.78 -6.42
CA LEU A 194 -22.37 -39.05 -5.80
C LEU A 194 -22.79 -40.12 -6.82
N GLN A 195 -23.51 -39.75 -7.89
CA GLN A 195 -23.90 -40.67 -8.97
C GLN A 195 -22.71 -41.18 -9.78
N ASN A 196 -21.63 -40.41 -9.87
CA ASN A 196 -20.42 -40.79 -10.61
C ASN A 196 -19.46 -41.66 -9.77
N GLU A 197 -19.67 -41.72 -8.45
CA GLU A 197 -18.84 -42.47 -7.52
C GLU A 197 -19.34 -43.92 -7.41
N ASN A 198 -18.60 -44.87 -8.02
CA ASN A 198 -19.00 -46.28 -8.05
C ASN A 198 -18.63 -47.07 -6.77
N ASN A 199 -17.89 -46.47 -5.83
CA ASN A 199 -17.33 -47.15 -4.64
C ASN A 199 -17.50 -46.34 -3.34
N LEU A 200 -18.67 -45.73 -3.12
CA LEU A 200 -18.99 -45.11 -1.83
C LEU A 200 -19.19 -46.22 -0.78
N THR A 201 -18.21 -46.40 0.10
CA THR A 201 -18.32 -47.28 1.28
C THR A 201 -18.64 -46.43 2.51
N LEU A 202 -19.63 -46.89 3.27
CA LEU A 202 -20.18 -46.26 4.48
C LEU A 202 -19.19 -46.21 5.64
#